data_AF-A0ABD0ND29-F1
#
_entry.id   AF-A0ABD0ND29-F1
#
_cell.length_a   1.000
_cell.length_b   1.000
_cell.length_c   1.000
_cell.angle_alpha   90.00
_cell.angle_beta   90.00
_cell.angle_gamma   90.00
#
_symmetry.space_group_name_H-M   'P 1'
#
loop_
_entity.id
_entity.type
_entity.pdbx_description
1 polymer ?
#
loop_
_entity_poly.entity_id
_entity_poly.type
_entity_poly.pdbx_seq_one_letter_code
_entity_poly.pdbx_strand_id
1 'polypeptide(L)'
;KNYLHISVGSNKVVVGNSLNIKVYIKTDPPEHRKLVKKLTYAVLSKGKIITSARLNVEYQDTRINFPLLVTTEMLPSFRLVAYYILPWQLHAEVVADSVFVDVEDQCVGS
;
A
#
# COMPACT_ATOMS: atom_id res chain seq x y z
N LYS A 1 -10.65 -1.15 -17.97
CA LYS A 1 -10.84 -1.36 -16.51
C LYS A 1 -9.70 -0.71 -15.73
N ASN A 2 -10.01 -0.14 -14.56
CA ASN A 2 -9.06 0.48 -13.66
C ASN A 2 -8.50 -0.56 -12.67
N TYR A 3 -7.20 -0.47 -12.37
CA TYR A 3 -6.49 -1.41 -11.51
C TYR A 3 -5.53 -0.69 -10.58
N LEU A 4 -5.36 -1.28 -9.40
CA LEU A 4 -4.31 -1.02 -8.45
C LEU A 4 -3.61 -2.36 -8.19
N HIS A 5 -2.28 -2.37 -8.20
CA HIS A 5 -1.52 -3.55 -7.81
C HIS A 5 -0.42 -3.17 -6.84
N ILE A 6 -0.37 -3.84 -5.69
CA ILE A 6 0.67 -3.71 -4.69
C ILE A 6 1.61 -4.91 -4.81
N SER A 7 2.91 -4.63 -4.83
CA SER A 7 3.97 -5.62 -4.84
C SER A 7 4.97 -5.33 -3.73
N VAL A 8 5.30 -6.37 -2.98
CA VAL A 8 6.33 -6.37 -1.94
C VAL A 8 7.47 -7.29 -2.36
N GLY A 9 8.71 -6.91 -2.06
CA GLY A 9 9.89 -7.67 -2.51
C GLY A 9 10.06 -9.02 -1.80
N SER A 10 9.70 -9.08 -0.51
CA SER A 10 9.68 -10.30 0.30
C SER A 10 8.42 -10.28 1.16
N ASN A 11 7.80 -11.46 1.33
CA ASN A 11 6.64 -11.61 2.21
C ASN A 11 7.04 -11.89 3.67
N LYS A 12 8.34 -12.09 3.94
CA LYS A 12 8.91 -12.23 5.28
C LYS A 12 9.85 -11.08 5.56
N VAL A 13 9.58 -10.34 6.63
CA VAL A 13 10.35 -9.15 7.01
C VAL A 13 10.58 -9.16 8.51
N VAL A 14 11.76 -8.69 8.93
CA VAL A 14 12.13 -8.61 10.34
C VAL A 14 11.75 -7.24 10.89
N VAL A 15 11.34 -7.18 12.16
CA VAL A 15 11.13 -5.93 12.89
C VAL A 15 12.38 -5.03 12.80
N GLY A 16 12.19 -3.74 12.58
CA GLY A 16 13.27 -2.76 12.42
C GLY A 16 13.76 -2.59 10.98
N ASN A 17 13.45 -3.54 10.08
CA ASN A 17 13.76 -3.38 8.66
C ASN A 17 12.73 -2.49 7.95
N SER A 18 13.16 -1.88 6.84
CA SER A 18 12.27 -1.16 5.94
C SER A 18 11.86 -2.04 4.76
N LEU A 19 10.55 -2.24 4.60
CA LEU A 19 9.96 -2.90 3.45
C LEU A 19 9.68 -1.89 2.35
N ASN A 20 10.27 -2.07 1.17
CA ASN A 20 9.97 -1.22 0.02
C ASN A 20 8.67 -1.68 -0.66
N ILE A 21 7.62 -0.88 -0.53
CA ILE A 21 6.32 -1.12 -1.16
C ILE A 21 6.34 -0.54 -2.57
N LYS A 22 5.95 -1.34 -3.57
CA LYS A 22 5.78 -0.91 -4.95
C LYS A 22 4.31 -0.94 -5.31
N VAL A 23 3.80 0.15 -5.89
CA VAL A 23 2.40 0.27 -6.27
C VAL A 23 2.30 0.65 -7.73
N TYR A 24 1.46 -0.06 -8.47
CA TYR A 24 1.20 0.14 -9.89
C TYR A 24 -0.24 0.57 -10.10
N ILE A 25 -0.44 1.65 -10.83
CA ILE A 25 -1.77 2.20 -11.13
C ILE A 25 -1.99 2.14 -12.64
N LYS A 26 -3.08 1.49 -13.05
CA LYS A 26 -3.53 1.48 -14.44
C LYS A 26 -4.96 1.99 -14.51
N THR A 27 -5.20 2.99 -15.34
CA THR A 27 -6.55 3.48 -15.62
C THR A 27 -6.96 3.14 -17.05
N ASP A 28 -8.25 3.12 -17.30
CA ASP A 28 -8.80 2.95 -18.64
C ASP A 28 -10.02 3.89 -18.82
N PRO A 29 -9.94 4.83 -19.77
CA PRO A 29 -8.82 5.10 -20.66
C PRO A 29 -7.56 5.67 -19.93
N PRO A 30 -6.35 5.56 -20.52
CA PRO A 30 -5.09 5.93 -19.86
C PRO A 30 -5.00 7.39 -19.40
N GLU A 31 -5.66 8.32 -20.09
CA GLU A 31 -5.70 9.75 -19.75
C GLU A 31 -6.32 10.02 -18.37
N HIS A 32 -7.14 9.10 -17.84
CA HIS A 32 -7.71 9.24 -16.50
C HIS A 32 -6.67 9.13 -15.39
N ARG A 33 -5.47 8.64 -15.69
CA ARG A 33 -4.36 8.59 -14.73
C ARG A 33 -4.07 9.97 -14.13
N LYS A 34 -4.30 11.06 -14.88
CA LYS A 34 -4.09 12.45 -14.42
C LYS A 34 -5.05 12.87 -13.30
N LEU A 35 -6.19 12.18 -13.17
CA LEU A 35 -7.19 12.42 -12.14
C LEU A 35 -6.78 11.79 -10.80
N VAL A 36 -5.92 10.77 -10.82
CA VAL A 36 -5.40 10.12 -9.62
C VAL A 36 -4.27 10.94 -9.01
N LYS A 37 -4.63 11.82 -8.06
CA LYS A 37 -3.69 12.71 -7.37
C LYS A 37 -3.15 12.16 -6.05
N LYS A 38 -3.88 11.21 -5.45
CA LYS A 38 -3.58 10.69 -4.11
C LYS A 38 -3.75 9.18 -4.08
N LEU A 39 -2.78 8.50 -3.49
CA LEU A 39 -2.89 7.12 -3.05
C LEU A 39 -3.01 7.14 -1.52
N THR A 40 -4.02 6.46 -0.98
CA THR A 40 -4.15 6.29 0.47
C THR A 40 -3.82 4.86 0.83
N TYR A 41 -3.06 4.64 1.89
CA TYR A 41 -2.83 3.31 2.42
C TYR A 41 -3.09 3.25 3.92
N ALA A 42 -3.43 2.05 4.38
CA ALA A 42 -3.60 1.70 5.78
C ALA A 42 -2.84 0.40 6.06
N VAL A 43 -2.15 0.37 7.20
CA VAL A 43 -1.55 -0.84 7.76
C VAL A 43 -2.49 -1.36 8.83
N LEU A 44 -2.90 -2.62 8.68
CA LEU A 44 -3.77 -3.31 9.60
C LEU A 44 -3.01 -4.43 10.29
N SER A 45 -3.11 -4.51 11.61
CA SER A 45 -2.56 -5.59 12.41
C SER A 45 -3.56 -5.95 13.51
N LYS A 46 -3.75 -7.24 13.78
CA LYS A 46 -4.66 -7.74 14.84
C LYS A 46 -6.07 -7.13 14.77
N GLY A 47 -6.59 -6.94 13.55
CA GLY A 47 -7.92 -6.37 13.31
C GLY A 47 -8.06 -4.85 13.53
N LYS A 48 -6.94 -4.11 13.71
CA LYS A 48 -6.94 -2.66 13.91
C LYS A 48 -6.10 -1.95 12.85
N ILE A 49 -6.47 -0.71 12.53
CA ILE A 49 -5.63 0.19 11.73
C ILE A 49 -4.58 0.78 12.66
N ILE A 50 -3.31 0.42 12.46
CA ILE A 50 -2.19 0.92 13.27
C ILE A 50 -1.50 2.12 12.61
N THR A 51 -1.62 2.27 11.29
CA THR A 51 -1.08 3.41 10.55
C THR A 51 -1.97 3.68 9.34
N SER A 52 -2.15 4.96 9.01
CA SER A 52 -2.75 5.37 7.74
C SER A 52 -2.06 6.62 7.21
N ALA A 53 -1.84 6.68 5.91
CA ALA A 53 -1.21 7.83 5.30
C ALA A 53 -1.68 8.03 3.85
N ARG A 54 -1.41 9.23 3.34
CA ARG A 54 -1.70 9.63 1.96
C ARG A 54 -0.41 10.03 1.27
N LEU A 55 -0.22 9.50 0.08
CA LEU A 55 0.89 9.85 -0.80
C LEU A 55 0.33 10.70 -1.94
N ASN A 56 0.98 11.83 -2.20
CA ASN A 56 0.75 12.57 -3.43
C ASN A 56 1.37 11.79 -4.58
N VAL A 57 0.65 11.73 -5.71
CA VAL A 57 1.05 10.93 -6.85
C VAL A 57 1.13 11.83 -8.07
N GLU A 58 2.28 11.85 -8.72
CA GLU A 58 2.44 12.56 -9.98
C GLU A 58 1.82 11.78 -11.14
N TYR A 59 1.36 12.50 -12.16
CA TYR A 59 0.69 11.88 -13.31
C TYR A 59 1.63 10.96 -14.10
N GLN A 60 2.91 11.33 -14.20
CA GLN A 60 3.92 10.62 -14.99
C GLN A 60 4.37 9.32 -14.31
N ASP A 61 4.13 9.17 -13.01
CA ASP A 61 4.50 7.98 -12.26
C ASP A 61 3.56 6.82 -12.56
N THR A 62 4.02 5.89 -13.40
CA THR A 62 3.34 4.60 -13.55
C THR A 62 3.54 3.68 -12.34
N ARG A 63 4.55 3.98 -11.51
CA ARG A 63 4.94 3.22 -10.32
C ARG A 63 5.26 4.15 -9.15
N ILE A 64 4.62 3.93 -8.01
CA ILE A 64 4.92 4.60 -6.75
C ILE A 64 5.73 3.65 -5.89
N ASN A 65 6.81 4.13 -5.29
CA ASN A 65 7.59 3.36 -4.31
C ASN A 65 7.66 4.14 -3.01
N PHE A 66 7.46 3.46 -1.88
CA PHE A 66 7.68 4.06 -0.58
C PHE A 66 8.20 3.04 0.44
N PRO A 67 9.12 3.47 1.33
CA PRO A 67 9.59 2.63 2.43
C PRO A 67 8.51 2.56 3.53
N LEU A 68 8.28 1.36 4.06
CA LEU A 68 7.47 1.12 5.25
C LEU A 68 8.36 0.50 6.33
N LEU A 69 8.57 1.21 7.44
CA LEU A 69 9.30 0.68 8.59
C LEU A 69 8.43 -0.36 9.31
N VAL A 70 8.96 -1.58 9.47
CA VAL A 70 8.28 -2.66 10.17
C VAL A 70 8.50 -2.53 11.67
N THR A 71 7.41 -2.46 12.45
CA THR A 71 7.44 -2.27 13.91
C THR A 71 6.89 -3.51 14.63
N THR A 72 7.10 -3.58 15.95
CA THR A 72 6.60 -4.69 16.79
C THR A 72 5.07 -4.80 16.81
N GLU A 73 4.35 -3.71 16.55
CA GLU A 73 2.88 -3.72 16.43
C GLU A 73 2.39 -4.53 15.22
N MET A 74 3.27 -4.77 14.25
CA MET A 74 2.99 -5.54 13.03
C MET A 74 3.18 -7.05 13.20
N LEU A 75 3.62 -7.54 14.37
CA LEU A 75 3.77 -8.96 14.66
C LEU A 75 2.42 -9.67 14.89
N PRO A 76 2.28 -10.96 14.52
CA PRO A 76 3.22 -11.76 13.72
C PRO A 76 3.09 -11.48 12.22
N SER A 77 2.13 -10.65 11.83
CA SER A 77 1.80 -10.35 10.44
C SER A 77 0.97 -9.06 10.36
N PHE A 78 1.04 -8.36 9.25
CA PHE A 78 0.17 -7.22 8.95
C PHE A 78 -0.41 -7.31 7.54
N ARG A 79 -1.49 -6.56 7.31
CA ARG A 79 -2.06 -6.34 5.99
C ARG A 79 -1.86 -4.88 5.60
N LEU A 80 -1.28 -4.64 4.44
CA LEU A 80 -1.29 -3.34 3.80
C LEU A 80 -2.47 -3.29 2.84
N VAL A 81 -3.37 -2.32 3.03
CA VAL A 81 -4.44 -2.02 2.08
C VAL A 81 -4.15 -0.65 1.49
N ALA A 82 -4.25 -0.50 0.17
CA ALA A 82 -4.16 0.79 -0.47
C ALA A 82 -5.31 0.99 -1.46
N TYR A 83 -5.67 2.24 -1.70
CA TYR A 83 -6.70 2.60 -2.67
C TYR A 83 -6.45 4.00 -3.26
N TYR A 84 -6.97 4.20 -4.46
CA TYR A 84 -7.18 5.54 -5.03
C TYR A 84 -8.64 5.74 -5.40
N ILE A 85 -9.02 7.01 -5.57
CA ILE A 85 -10.36 7.41 -5.95
C ILE A 85 -10.31 8.04 -7.33
N LEU A 86 -11.11 7.54 -8.26
CA LEU A 86 -11.38 8.19 -9.54
C LEU A 86 -12.68 9.00 -9.42
N PRO A 87 -12.61 10.34 -9.58
CA PRO A 87 -13.80 11.17 -9.57
C PRO A 87 -14.54 11.01 -10.92
N TRP A 88 -15.61 10.23 -10.95
CA TRP A 88 -16.55 10.23 -12.07
C TRP A 88 -17.65 11.26 -11.87
N GLN A 89 -18.37 11.59 -12.95
CA GLN A 89 -19.40 12.64 -12.96
C GLN A 89 -20.58 12.35 -12.02
N LEU A 90 -20.92 11.08 -11.78
CA LEU A 90 -22.09 10.68 -10.97
C LEU A 90 -21.70 9.99 -9.66
N HIS A 91 -20.71 9.10 -9.65
CA HIS A 91 -20.26 8.39 -8.46
C HIS A 91 -18.75 8.18 -8.51
N ALA A 92 -18.03 8.48 -7.43
CA ALA A 92 -16.60 8.18 -7.37
C ALA A 92 -16.37 6.66 -7.38
N GLU A 93 -15.40 6.19 -8.16
CA GLU A 93 -14.94 4.79 -8.11
C GLU A 93 -13.75 4.70 -7.15
N VAL A 94 -13.79 3.68 -6.30
CA VAL A 94 -12.67 3.33 -5.43
C VAL A 94 -12.02 2.08 -5.98
N VAL A 95 -10.73 2.17 -6.31
CA VAL A 95 -9.93 1.05 -6.79
C VAL A 95 -8.91 0.71 -5.72
N ALA A 96 -8.94 -0.51 -5.23
CA ALA A 96 -8.16 -0.96 -4.09
C ALA A 96 -7.42 -2.27 -4.37
N ASP A 97 -6.34 -2.48 -3.62
CA ASP A 97 -5.62 -3.74 -3.54
C ASP A 97 -5.09 -3.93 -2.11
N SER A 98 -4.71 -5.16 -1.76
CA SER A 98 -4.13 -5.47 -0.46
C SER A 98 -3.14 -6.61 -0.53
N VAL A 99 -2.10 -6.52 0.30
CA VAL A 99 -1.10 -7.58 0.49
C VAL A 99 -0.97 -7.92 1.96
N PHE A 100 -0.69 -9.20 2.22
CA PHE A 100 -0.43 -9.73 3.56
C PHE A 100 1.05 -10.04 3.68
N VAL A 101 1.65 -9.66 4.81
CA VAL A 101 3.09 -9.77 5.06
C VAL A 101 3.32 -10.42 6.43
N ASP A 102 4.14 -11.46 6.44
CA ASP A 102 4.60 -12.12 7.66
C ASP A 102 5.79 -11.36 8.25
N VAL A 103 5.76 -11.18 9.57
CA VAL A 103 6.78 -10.47 10.32
C VAL A 103 7.47 -11.43 11.28
N GLU A 104 8.80 -11.50 11.17
CA GLU A 104 9.64 -12.28 12.08
C GLU A 104 10.12 -11.37 13.22
N ASP A 105 10.00 -11.89 14.44
CA ASP A 105 10.61 -11.27 15.61
C ASP A 105 12.07 -11.72 15.74
N GLN A 106 12.97 -10.78 15.99
CA GLN A 106 14.34 -11.08 16.40
C GLN A 106 14.36 -11.31 17.91
N CYS A 107 13.70 -12.36 18.36
CA CYS A 107 13.97 -12.87 19.70
C CYS A 107 15.37 -13.51 19.68
N VAL A 108 16.37 -12.76 20.14
CA VAL A 108 17.63 -13.35 20.61
C VAL A 108 17.29 -13.98 21.96
N GLY A 109 17.00 -15.28 21.96
CA GLY A 109 16.83 -16.03 23.20
C GLY A 109 18.05 -15.80 24.09
N SER A 110 17.82 -15.37 25.33
CA SER A 110 18.86 -15.31 26.36
C SER A 110 19.32 -16.71 26.75
#